data_AF-A0AAD9MYM9-F1
#
_entry.id   AF-A0AAD9MYM9-F1
#
_cell.length_a   1.000
_cell.length_b   1.000
_cell.length_c   1.000
_cell.angle_alpha   90.00
_cell.angle_beta   90.00
_cell.angle_gamma   90.00
#
_symmetry.space_group_name_H-M   'P 1'
#
loop_
_entity.id
_entity.type
_entity.pdbx_description
1 polymer ?
#
loop_
_entity_poly.entity_id
_entity_poly.type
_entity_poly.pdbx_seq_one_letter_code
_entity_poly.pdbx_strand_id
1 'polypeptide(L)'
;MSANSWMFRQNDYTLWPFWTDRLFRNNNFLPGQVNCYPEVPLILFILKSNGFLLGIASRISCIQQAVQLIFHFGWQGYFDYVEVHPGNKKSHFIDIHFKSGIPYRDMLFFDDDVRNIREVSQLGVACFHVSNGMSLIKLHQGLAIFNATP
;
A
#
# COMPACT_ATOMS: atom_id res chain seq x y z
N MET A 1 5.64 -25.16 4.45
CA MET A 1 5.54 -23.90 3.67
C MET A 1 4.08 -23.49 3.66
N SER A 2 3.67 -22.66 4.61
CA SER A 2 2.30 -22.14 4.74
C SER A 2 2.37 -20.64 4.47
N ALA A 3 2.44 -20.26 3.20
CA ALA A 3 2.66 -18.89 2.77
C ALA A 3 1.34 -18.10 2.81
N ASN A 4 0.90 -17.72 4.01
CA ASN A 4 -0.03 -16.61 4.18
C ASN A 4 0.81 -15.34 4.28
N SER A 5 1.52 -15.00 3.20
CA SER A 5 2.40 -13.84 3.16
C SER A 5 1.59 -12.63 2.71
N TRP A 6 1.60 -11.56 3.50
CA TRP A 6 0.76 -10.38 3.27
C TRP A 6 1.58 -9.19 2.91
N MET A 7 1.05 -8.34 2.04
CA MET A 7 1.78 -7.18 1.58
C MET A 7 0.89 -5.95 1.46
N PHE A 8 1.27 -4.95 2.26
CA PHE A 8 0.64 -3.67 2.44
C PHE A 8 1.34 -2.58 1.62
N ARG A 9 0.56 -1.75 0.92
CA ARG A 9 1.10 -0.63 0.14
C ARG A 9 0.37 0.67 0.44
N GLN A 10 1.13 1.73 0.69
CA GLN A 10 0.57 3.07 0.74
C GLN A 10 0.30 3.63 -0.67
N ASN A 11 -0.60 4.60 -0.78
CA ASN A 11 -1.11 5.23 -2.01
C ASN A 11 -0.13 6.23 -2.66
N ASP A 12 0.13 7.35 -1.99
CA ASP A 12 0.84 8.50 -2.55
C ASP A 12 2.33 8.18 -2.65
N TYR A 13 2.95 8.54 -3.79
CA TYR A 13 4.35 8.26 -4.14
C TYR A 13 4.80 6.79 -4.12
N THR A 14 3.87 5.87 -3.87
CA THR A 14 4.12 4.43 -3.86
C THR A 14 3.36 3.74 -5.00
N LEU A 15 2.06 4.01 -5.18
CA LEU A 15 1.27 3.51 -6.33
C LEU A 15 1.21 4.50 -7.50
N TRP A 16 1.25 5.80 -7.19
CA TRP A 16 1.24 6.87 -8.18
C TRP A 16 2.14 8.04 -7.73
N PRO A 17 2.66 8.87 -8.66
CA PRO A 17 3.68 9.87 -8.36
C PRO A 17 3.09 11.23 -7.90
N PHE A 18 2.00 11.24 -7.13
CA PHE A 18 1.35 12.48 -6.70
C PHE A 18 0.66 12.37 -5.33
N TRP A 19 0.43 13.52 -4.72
CA TRP A 19 -0.40 13.66 -3.52
C TRP A 19 -1.88 13.66 -3.92
N THR A 20 -2.66 12.71 -3.40
CA THR A 20 -4.09 12.63 -3.69
C THR A 20 -4.82 13.90 -3.23
N ASP A 21 -4.55 14.37 -2.01
CA ASP A 21 -5.19 15.59 -1.48
C ASP A 21 -4.93 16.81 -2.38
N ARG A 22 -3.74 16.93 -2.99
CA ARG A 22 -3.39 18.05 -3.87
C ARG A 22 -4.09 17.95 -5.23
N LEU A 23 -4.21 16.75 -5.78
CA LEU A 23 -4.89 16.50 -7.04
C LEU A 23 -6.36 16.93 -6.96
N PHE A 24 -7.05 16.52 -5.90
CA PHE A 24 -8.46 16.81 -5.73
C PHE A 24 -8.75 18.24 -5.27
N ARG A 25 -7.90 18.85 -4.40
CA ARG A 25 -8.07 20.27 -4.02
C ARG A 25 -8.03 21.22 -5.21
N ASN A 26 -7.25 20.90 -6.22
CA ASN A 26 -7.09 21.75 -7.39
C ASN A 26 -8.12 21.46 -8.50
N ASN A 27 -9.09 20.55 -8.29
CA ASN A 27 -9.96 20.01 -9.36
C ASN A 27 -9.17 19.48 -10.58
N ASN A 28 -7.92 19.09 -10.38
CA ASN A 28 -7.03 18.60 -11.45
C ASN A 28 -7.26 17.12 -11.76
N PHE A 29 -8.27 16.50 -11.14
CA PHE A 29 -8.68 15.15 -11.48
C PHE A 29 -9.41 15.16 -12.82
N LEU A 30 -8.65 15.05 -13.91
CA LEU A 30 -9.17 14.79 -15.25
C LEU A 30 -9.00 13.30 -15.54
N PRO A 31 -10.10 12.54 -15.71
CA PRO A 31 -10.03 11.13 -16.07
C PRO A 31 -9.18 10.93 -17.34
N GLY A 32 -8.08 10.17 -17.23
CA GLY A 32 -7.16 9.90 -18.33
C GLY A 32 -5.87 10.73 -18.35
N GLN A 33 -5.69 11.70 -17.42
CA GLN A 33 -4.43 12.45 -17.27
C GLN A 33 -3.57 12.05 -16.06
N VAL A 34 -4.09 11.18 -15.19
CA VAL A 34 -3.36 10.67 -14.03
C VAL A 34 -2.94 9.23 -14.27
N ASN A 35 -1.64 8.97 -14.14
CA ASN A 35 -1.04 7.66 -14.32
C ASN A 35 -0.47 7.15 -12.99
N CYS A 36 -0.57 5.84 -12.78
CA CYS A 36 0.18 5.14 -11.74
C CYS A 36 1.63 4.91 -12.19
N TYR A 37 2.49 4.42 -11.29
CA TYR A 37 3.82 3.96 -11.71
C TYR A 37 3.67 2.76 -12.69
N PRO A 38 4.45 2.70 -13.79
CA PRO A 38 4.19 1.79 -14.90
C PRO A 38 4.06 0.31 -14.54
N GLU A 39 4.82 -0.15 -13.54
CA GLU A 39 4.88 -1.56 -13.13
C GLU A 39 3.83 -1.92 -12.07
N VAL A 40 3.14 -0.95 -11.47
CA VAL A 40 2.16 -1.18 -10.40
C VAL A 40 1.02 -2.13 -10.82
N PRO A 41 0.40 -1.99 -12.01
CA PRO A 41 -0.65 -2.93 -12.43
C PRO A 41 -0.17 -4.38 -12.46
N LEU A 42 1.02 -4.64 -13.03
CA LEU A 42 1.61 -5.98 -13.09
C LEU A 42 1.96 -6.50 -11.69
N ILE A 43 2.51 -5.64 -10.85
CA ILE A 43 2.83 -5.95 -9.47
C ILE A 43 1.58 -6.40 -8.69
N LEU A 44 0.47 -5.66 -8.80
CA LEU A 44 -0.81 -6.01 -8.15
C LEU A 44 -1.33 -7.35 -8.67
N PHE A 45 -1.25 -7.58 -10.00
CA PHE A 45 -1.62 -8.84 -10.65
C PHE A 45 -0.82 -10.03 -10.12
N ILE A 46 0.51 -9.92 -10.08
CA ILE A 46 1.40 -10.99 -9.59
C ILE A 46 1.02 -11.35 -8.16
N LEU A 47 0.84 -10.36 -7.29
CA LEU A 47 0.56 -10.62 -5.88
C LEU A 47 -0.78 -11.30 -5.67
N LYS A 48 -1.86 -10.78 -6.26
CA LYS A 48 -3.18 -11.43 -6.13
C LYS A 48 -3.18 -12.82 -6.73
N SER A 49 -2.51 -13.03 -7.87
CA SER A 49 -2.41 -14.35 -8.50
C SER A 49 -1.62 -15.35 -7.67
N ASN A 50 -0.72 -14.88 -6.79
CA ASN A 50 0.04 -15.71 -5.85
C ASN A 50 -0.63 -15.82 -4.47
N GLY A 51 -1.89 -15.41 -4.34
CA GLY A 51 -2.66 -15.54 -3.10
C GLY A 51 -2.30 -14.52 -2.01
N PHE A 52 -1.49 -13.50 -2.33
CA PHE A 52 -1.27 -12.40 -1.41
C PHE A 52 -2.54 -11.59 -1.29
N LEU A 53 -2.89 -11.31 -0.05
CA LEU A 53 -3.96 -10.38 0.27
C LEU A 53 -3.34 -8.99 0.45
N LEU A 54 -4.03 -7.99 -0.10
CA LEU A 54 -3.50 -6.65 -0.31
C LEU A 54 -4.30 -5.64 0.51
N GLY A 55 -3.59 -4.66 1.05
CA GLY A 55 -4.22 -3.58 1.77
C GLY A 55 -3.66 -2.21 1.42
N ILE A 56 -4.51 -1.19 1.62
CA ILE A 56 -4.16 0.22 1.56
C ILE A 56 -4.22 0.78 2.97
N ALA A 57 -3.19 1.52 3.40
CA ALA A 57 -3.42 2.62 4.32
C ALA A 57 -3.06 3.93 3.71
N SER A 58 -3.93 4.91 3.92
CA SER A 58 -3.64 6.28 3.53
C SER A 58 -4.11 7.28 4.57
N ARG A 59 -3.33 8.35 4.74
CA ARG A 59 -3.65 9.45 5.65
C ARG A 59 -4.55 10.51 5.02
N ILE A 60 -5.08 10.22 3.83
CA ILE A 60 -5.97 11.11 3.08
C ILE A 60 -7.20 11.44 3.94
N SER A 61 -7.54 12.71 3.97
CA SER A 61 -8.70 13.22 4.72
C SER A 61 -10.05 12.82 4.13
N CYS A 62 -10.10 12.47 2.84
CA CYS A 62 -11.31 12.14 2.12
C CYS A 62 -11.26 10.73 1.50
N ILE A 63 -11.96 9.78 2.14
CA ILE A 63 -12.05 8.38 1.67
C ILE A 63 -12.59 8.30 0.24
N GLN A 64 -13.58 9.13 -0.09
CA GLN A 64 -14.21 9.13 -1.42
C GLN A 64 -13.20 9.38 -2.54
N GLN A 65 -12.21 10.25 -2.32
CA GLN A 65 -11.17 10.56 -3.29
C GLN A 65 -10.21 9.39 -3.52
N ALA A 66 -9.82 8.70 -2.45
CA ALA A 66 -9.02 7.49 -2.56
C ALA A 66 -9.77 6.38 -3.33
N VAL A 67 -11.07 6.20 -3.03
CA VAL A 67 -11.93 5.25 -3.72
C VAL A 67 -12.10 5.61 -5.20
N GLN A 68 -12.23 6.88 -5.54
CA GLN A 68 -12.31 7.34 -6.93
C GLN A 68 -11.06 6.98 -7.74
N LEU A 69 -9.85 7.08 -7.15
CA LEU A 69 -8.62 6.67 -7.81
C LEU A 69 -8.54 5.16 -8.01
N ILE A 70 -8.92 4.37 -7.00
CA ILE A 70 -9.00 2.91 -7.12
C ILE A 70 -9.97 2.53 -8.23
N PHE A 71 -11.11 3.21 -8.32
CA PHE A 71 -12.08 2.98 -9.39
C PHE A 71 -11.52 3.36 -10.75
N HIS A 72 -10.86 4.51 -10.84
CA HIS A 72 -10.25 5.02 -12.07
C HIS A 72 -9.23 4.04 -12.67
N PHE A 73 -8.38 3.44 -11.82
CA PHE A 73 -7.38 2.47 -12.26
C PHE A 73 -7.93 1.05 -12.45
N GLY A 74 -9.23 0.82 -12.18
CA GLY A 74 -9.82 -0.52 -12.25
C GLY A 74 -9.32 -1.47 -11.17
N TRP A 75 -8.95 -0.96 -9.99
CA TRP A 75 -8.31 -1.73 -8.93
C TRP A 75 -9.26 -2.21 -7.81
N GLN A 76 -10.58 -2.11 -8.01
CA GLN A 76 -11.58 -2.43 -6.98
C GLN A 76 -11.50 -3.88 -6.46
N GLY A 77 -11.04 -4.81 -7.29
CA GLY A 77 -10.87 -6.24 -6.92
C GLY A 77 -9.51 -6.61 -6.38
N TYR A 78 -8.56 -5.66 -6.30
CA TYR A 78 -7.20 -5.96 -5.85
C TYR A 78 -7.02 -5.85 -4.35
N PHE A 79 -7.70 -4.92 -3.69
CA PHE A 79 -7.47 -4.62 -2.28
C PHE A 79 -8.56 -5.23 -1.39
N ASP A 80 -8.14 -6.01 -0.40
CA ASP A 80 -9.00 -6.70 0.55
C ASP A 80 -9.29 -5.84 1.78
N TYR A 81 -8.33 -4.99 2.16
CA TYR A 81 -8.43 -4.11 3.33
C TYR A 81 -8.06 -2.68 2.95
N VAL A 82 -8.95 -1.72 3.22
CA VAL A 82 -8.74 -0.31 2.87
C VAL A 82 -8.96 0.54 4.12
N GLU A 83 -7.88 0.98 4.75
CA GLU A 83 -7.93 1.93 5.86
C GLU A 83 -7.51 3.32 5.37
N VAL A 84 -8.46 4.22 5.25
CA VAL A 84 -8.17 5.61 4.85
C VAL A 84 -8.74 6.54 5.90
N HIS A 85 -7.87 7.12 6.72
CA HIS A 85 -8.27 8.14 7.68
C HIS A 85 -7.06 8.98 8.13
N PRO A 86 -7.29 10.21 8.63
CA PRO A 86 -6.24 10.97 9.29
C PRO A 86 -5.66 10.22 10.49
N GLY A 87 -4.35 10.36 10.73
CA GLY A 87 -3.68 9.74 11.87
C GLY A 87 -2.27 9.25 11.55
N ASN A 88 -1.72 8.44 12.45
CA ASN A 88 -0.42 7.77 12.28
C ASN A 88 -0.61 6.39 11.62
N LYS A 89 0.46 5.79 11.09
CA LYS A 89 0.32 4.49 10.40
C LYS A 89 0.08 3.33 11.34
N LYS A 90 0.52 3.48 12.59
CA LYS A 90 0.30 2.49 13.64
C LYS A 90 -1.19 2.19 13.83
N SER A 91 -2.05 3.22 13.88
CA SER A 91 -3.50 3.04 14.01
C SER A 91 -4.10 2.26 12.84
N HIS A 92 -3.72 2.60 11.61
CA HIS A 92 -4.21 1.88 10.43
C HIS A 92 -3.84 0.39 10.49
N PHE A 93 -2.60 0.08 10.87
CA PHE A 93 -2.14 -1.31 11.02
C PHE A 93 -2.83 -2.06 12.15
N ILE A 94 -3.18 -1.39 13.25
CA ILE A 94 -4.00 -1.97 14.33
C ILE A 94 -5.37 -2.36 13.78
N ASP A 95 -6.02 -1.48 13.01
CA ASP A 95 -7.34 -1.75 12.45
C ASP A 95 -7.29 -2.89 11.41
N ILE A 96 -6.25 -2.92 10.57
CA ILE A 96 -6.04 -4.01 9.61
C ILE A 96 -5.79 -5.32 10.34
N HIS A 97 -4.91 -5.33 11.33
CA HIS A 97 -4.64 -6.51 12.15
C HIS A 97 -5.92 -7.05 12.77
N PHE A 98 -6.75 -6.18 13.34
CA PHE A 98 -8.04 -6.56 13.91
C PHE A 98 -9.01 -7.13 12.87
N LYS A 99 -9.15 -6.49 11.70
CA LYS A 99 -10.08 -6.92 10.64
C LYS A 99 -9.64 -8.19 9.93
N SER A 100 -8.33 -8.42 9.83
CA SER A 100 -7.76 -9.52 9.05
C SER A 100 -7.34 -10.73 9.89
N GLY A 101 -7.06 -10.53 11.18
CA GLY A 101 -6.53 -11.57 12.08
C GLY A 101 -5.09 -11.98 11.79
N ILE A 102 -4.37 -11.27 10.93
CA ILE A 102 -3.01 -11.63 10.51
C ILE A 102 -1.99 -11.17 11.54
N PRO A 103 -1.04 -12.00 11.97
CA PRO A 103 0.08 -11.54 12.79
C PRO A 103 0.93 -10.47 12.08
N TYR A 104 1.41 -9.46 12.80
CA TYR A 104 2.25 -8.40 12.21
C TYR A 104 3.51 -8.95 11.51
N ARG A 105 4.12 -10.01 12.04
CA ARG A 105 5.28 -10.68 11.43
C ARG A 105 5.00 -11.23 10.03
N ASP A 106 3.74 -11.50 9.72
CA ASP A 106 3.32 -12.04 8.43
C ASP A 106 2.92 -10.92 7.44
N MET A 107 3.18 -9.66 7.80
CA MET A 107 2.93 -8.47 6.98
C MET A 107 4.22 -7.84 6.45
N LEU A 108 4.19 -7.40 5.19
CA LEU A 108 5.23 -6.62 4.51
C LEU A 108 4.68 -5.24 4.10
N PHE A 109 5.31 -4.15 4.48
CA PHE A 109 4.86 -2.78 4.21
C PHE A 109 5.80 -2.04 3.25
N PHE A 110 5.23 -1.39 2.23
CA PHE A 110 5.91 -0.45 1.34
C PHE A 110 5.40 0.98 1.53
N ASP A 111 6.30 1.92 1.82
CA ASP A 111 5.98 3.35 2.00
C ASP A 111 7.20 4.23 1.64
N ASP A 112 6.96 5.43 1.12
CA ASP A 112 7.99 6.41 0.76
C ASP A 112 8.37 7.34 1.93
N ASP A 113 7.55 7.42 2.97
CA ASP A 113 7.80 8.20 4.17
C ASP A 113 8.50 7.36 5.23
N VAL A 114 9.79 7.65 5.47
CA VAL A 114 10.61 6.97 6.48
C VAL A 114 9.99 7.05 7.89
N ARG A 115 9.16 8.05 8.19
CA ARG A 115 8.45 8.14 9.48
C ARG A 115 7.42 7.02 9.61
N ASN A 116 6.65 6.76 8.56
CA ASN A 116 5.68 5.66 8.51
C ASN A 116 6.37 4.31 8.68
N ILE A 117 7.51 4.12 7.99
CA ILE A 117 8.34 2.91 8.11
C ILE A 117 8.75 2.67 9.56
N ARG A 118 9.27 3.70 10.26
CA ARG A 118 9.69 3.62 11.66
C ARG A 118 8.54 3.37 12.63
N GLU A 119 7.36 3.96 12.39
CA GLU A 119 6.19 3.75 13.24
C GLU A 119 5.68 2.32 13.15
N VAL A 120 5.59 1.79 11.92
CA VAL A 120 5.01 0.47 11.65
C VAL A 120 5.97 -0.66 12.00
N SER A 121 7.29 -0.47 11.81
CA SER A 121 8.28 -1.49 12.17
C SER A 121 8.26 -1.83 13.66
N GLN A 122 7.84 -0.90 14.52
CA GLN A 122 7.69 -1.14 15.97
C GLN A 122 6.59 -2.17 16.30
N LEU A 123 5.69 -2.46 15.36
CA LEU A 123 4.67 -3.51 15.51
C LEU A 123 5.20 -4.91 15.15
N GLY A 124 6.42 -5.01 14.60
CA GLY A 124 6.97 -6.27 14.09
C GLY A 124 6.62 -6.57 12.63
N VAL A 125 6.10 -5.59 11.91
CA VAL A 125 5.87 -5.65 10.46
C VAL A 125 7.19 -5.48 9.72
N ALA A 126 7.43 -6.29 8.68
CA ALA A 126 8.58 -6.09 7.80
C ALA A 126 8.33 -4.84 6.95
N CYS A 127 9.16 -3.81 7.05
CA CYS A 127 8.97 -2.55 6.32
C CYS A 127 10.06 -2.33 5.28
N PHE A 128 9.68 -1.91 4.08
CA PHE A 128 10.56 -1.55 2.98
C PHE A 128 10.31 -0.11 2.56
N HIS A 129 11.33 0.72 2.68
CA HIS A 129 11.27 2.12 2.24
C HIS A 129 11.39 2.22 0.72
N VAL A 130 10.45 2.92 0.09
CA VAL A 130 10.35 3.05 -1.37
C VAL A 130 10.65 4.49 -1.79
N SER A 131 11.77 4.73 -2.45
CA SER A 131 12.04 6.01 -3.11
C SER A 131 11.61 5.97 -4.57
N ASN A 132 10.86 6.96 -5.07
CA ASN A 132 10.40 7.04 -6.47
C ASN A 132 9.49 5.88 -6.91
N GLY A 133 8.48 5.52 -6.11
CA GLY A 133 7.43 4.59 -6.53
C GLY A 133 7.78 3.12 -6.52
N MET A 134 6.75 2.27 -6.58
CA MET A 134 6.93 0.83 -6.68
C MET A 134 7.47 0.40 -8.05
N SER A 135 8.37 -0.57 -8.02
CA SER A 135 8.84 -1.34 -9.17
C SER A 135 9.00 -2.82 -8.79
N LEU A 136 9.10 -3.71 -9.77
CA LEU A 136 9.34 -5.14 -9.59
C LEU A 136 10.63 -5.38 -8.82
N ILE A 137 11.68 -4.60 -9.10
CA ILE A 137 12.95 -4.69 -8.35
C ILE A 137 12.72 -4.45 -6.86
N LYS A 138 11.97 -3.39 -6.51
CA LYS A 138 11.67 -3.07 -5.11
C LYS A 138 10.75 -4.10 -4.47
N LEU A 139 9.81 -4.66 -5.23
CA LEU A 139 9.00 -5.77 -4.77
C LEU A 139 9.86 -6.98 -4.40
N HIS A 140 10.77 -7.39 -5.28
CA HIS A 140 11.68 -8.51 -5.03
C HIS A 140 12.58 -8.25 -3.81
N GLN A 141 13.09 -7.04 -3.66
CA GLN A 141 13.89 -6.65 -2.49
C GLN A 141 13.08 -6.73 -1.19
N GLY A 142 11.86 -6.20 -1.17
CA GLY A 142 10.98 -6.26 -0.01
C GLY A 142 10.59 -7.70 0.34
N LEU A 143 10.28 -8.54 -0.65
CA LEU A 143 9.99 -9.96 -0.43
C LEU A 143 11.21 -10.73 0.11
N ALA A 144 12.43 -10.40 -0.36
CA ALA A 144 13.65 -11.01 0.17
C ALA A 144 13.85 -10.67 1.66
N ILE A 145 13.60 -9.41 2.05
CA ILE A 145 13.66 -8.98 3.47
C ILE A 145 12.60 -9.70 4.29
N PHE A 146 11.36 -9.77 3.79
CA PHE A 146 10.27 -10.47 4.46
C PHE A 146 10.60 -11.94 4.72
N ASN A 147 11.14 -12.65 3.72
CA ASN A 147 11.54 -14.05 3.85
C ASN A 147 12.78 -14.27 4.73
N ALA A 148 13.60 -13.24 4.96
CA ALA A 148 14.77 -13.31 5.82
C ALA A 148 14.47 -12.95 7.28
N THR A 149 13.28 -12.43 7.56
CA THR A 149 12.86 -12.08 8.93
C THR A 149 12.32 -13.35 9.60
N PRO A 150 12.90 -13.77 10.74
CA PRO A 150 12.56 -15.04 11.41
C PRO A 150 11.19 -15.05 12.09
#